data_AF-A0A3G3IEK5-F1
#
_entry.id   AF-A0A3G3IEK5-F1
#
_cell.length_a   1.000
_cell.length_b   1.000
_cell.length_c   1.000
_cell.angle_alpha   90.00
_cell.angle_beta   90.00
_cell.angle_gamma   90.00
#
_symmetry.space_group_name_H-M   'P 1'
#
loop_
_entity.id
_entity.type
_entity.pdbx_description
1 polymer ?
#
loop_
_entity_poly.entity_id
_entity_poly.type
_entity_poly.pdbx_seq_one_letter_code
_entity_poly.pdbx_strand_id
1 'polypeptide(L)'
;MGLGDKFKNIVDKTVDRIDDNITRAGEDDSEHIARYCKDLGIGDAVKEKALAILKDTDGKDISSGRNRAAACIYIAGKQCGEAKTLSDLAKCARTTEGLIRDKAKEVKDKLKIDVEIEEPSTEEEKKE
;
A
#
# COMPACT_ATOMS: atom_id res chain seq x y z
N MET A 1 -22.76 5.32 29.80
CA MET A 1 -23.02 4.30 28.76
C MET A 1 -23.47 5.04 27.51
N GLY A 2 -22.84 5.01 26.34
CA GLY A 2 -21.61 4.40 25.89
C GLY A 2 -21.03 5.27 24.76
N LEU A 3 -19.71 5.42 24.74
CA LEU A 3 -18.94 6.28 23.82
C LEU A 3 -18.65 5.59 22.46
N GLY A 4 -19.40 4.55 22.09
CA GLY A 4 -18.96 3.55 21.12
C GLY A 4 -19.45 3.68 19.67
N ASP A 5 -20.48 4.48 19.39
CA ASP A 5 -21.26 4.29 18.15
C ASP A 5 -21.34 5.54 17.25
N LYS A 6 -20.34 6.42 17.33
CA LYS A 6 -20.20 7.60 16.46
C LYS A 6 -18.97 7.55 15.54
N PHE A 7 -18.37 6.37 15.36
CA PHE A 7 -17.19 6.17 14.50
C PHE A 7 -17.44 5.31 13.26
N LYS A 8 -18.71 5.16 12.84
CA LYS A 8 -19.07 4.32 11.69
C LYS A 8 -19.67 5.09 10.51
N ASN A 9 -19.32 6.37 10.34
CA ASN A 9 -19.87 7.18 9.24
C ASN A 9 -18.95 8.31 8.72
N ILE A 10 -17.63 8.13 8.73
CA ILE A 10 -16.66 9.14 8.23
C ILE A 10 -15.70 8.57 7.16
N VAL A 11 -15.79 7.29 6.79
CA VAL A 11 -14.97 6.71 5.71
C VAL A 11 -15.86 5.97 4.70
N ASP A 12 -16.88 6.66 4.18
CA ASP A 12 -17.72 6.12 3.08
C ASP A 12 -17.94 7.14 1.94
N LYS A 13 -17.28 8.31 1.96
CA LYS A 13 -17.57 9.39 0.98
C LYS A 13 -16.36 10.11 0.39
N THR A 14 -15.15 9.55 0.42
CA THR A 14 -13.96 10.26 -0.12
C THR A 14 -13.03 9.41 -0.98
N VAL A 15 -13.53 8.37 -1.65
CA VAL A 15 -12.74 7.76 -2.72
C VAL A 15 -13.56 7.43 -3.97
N ASP A 16 -14.54 8.27 -4.27
CA ASP A 16 -15.10 8.36 -5.61
C ASP A 16 -14.62 9.69 -6.21
N ARG A 17 -13.50 9.64 -6.94
CA ARG A 17 -12.99 10.62 -7.94
C ARG A 17 -11.46 10.53 -8.09
N ILE A 18 -10.99 9.46 -8.71
CA ILE A 18 -9.95 9.58 -9.75
C ILE A 18 -10.36 8.62 -10.87
N ASP A 19 -10.78 9.20 -11.98
CA ASP A 19 -10.84 8.52 -13.27
C ASP A 19 -9.43 8.06 -13.63
N ASP A 20 -9.21 6.74 -13.66
CA ASP A 20 -8.21 6.14 -14.51
C ASP A 20 -8.98 5.18 -15.43
N ASN A 21 -9.74 5.78 -16.35
CA ASN A 21 -10.15 5.10 -17.56
C ASN A 21 -8.92 4.94 -18.48
N ILE A 22 -8.02 4.04 -18.12
CA ILE A 22 -7.04 3.47 -19.07
C ILE A 22 -7.38 2.01 -19.30
N THR A 23 -8.03 1.84 -20.44
CA THR A 23 -8.24 0.61 -21.17
C THR A 23 -6.92 -0.16 -21.37
N ARG A 24 -6.76 -1.33 -20.72
CA ARG A 24 -6.17 -2.54 -21.30
C ARG A 24 -6.18 -3.71 -20.31
N ALA A 25 -6.53 -4.89 -20.81
CA ALA A 25 -6.40 -6.14 -20.09
C ALA A 25 -4.96 -6.32 -19.57
N GLY A 26 -4.80 -6.51 -18.25
CA GLY A 26 -3.57 -7.00 -17.63
C GLY A 26 -2.48 -5.97 -17.32
N GLU A 27 -2.75 -4.96 -16.49
CA GLU A 27 -1.65 -4.37 -15.69
C GLU A 27 -1.53 -5.19 -14.40
N ASP A 28 -0.60 -6.15 -14.40
CA ASP A 28 -0.28 -6.95 -13.22
C ASP A 28 0.19 -6.02 -12.09
N ASP A 29 -0.31 -6.23 -10.87
CA ASP A 29 0.23 -5.60 -9.64
C ASP A 29 1.78 -5.66 -9.59
N SER A 30 2.35 -6.71 -10.20
CA SER A 30 3.77 -6.94 -10.42
C SER A 30 4.50 -5.82 -11.19
N GLU A 31 3.85 -5.24 -12.21
CA GLU A 31 4.43 -4.16 -13.01
C GLU A 31 4.50 -2.86 -12.20
N HIS A 32 3.48 -2.57 -11.40
CA HIS A 32 3.53 -1.46 -10.45
C HIS A 32 4.66 -1.63 -9.43
N ILE A 33 4.85 -2.85 -8.89
CA ILE A 33 5.97 -3.13 -7.99
C ILE A 33 7.31 -2.84 -8.67
N ALA A 34 7.53 -3.37 -9.87
CA ALA A 34 8.78 -3.16 -10.61
C ALA A 34 9.03 -1.67 -10.90
N ARG A 35 7.99 -0.93 -11.27
CA ARG A 35 8.07 0.50 -11.53
C ARG A 35 8.41 1.30 -10.27
N TYR A 36 7.72 1.04 -9.16
CA TYR A 36 7.98 1.75 -7.89
C TYR A 36 9.36 1.41 -7.35
N CYS A 37 9.79 0.15 -7.42
CA CYS A 37 11.14 -0.21 -7.02
C CYS A 37 12.19 0.57 -7.83
N LYS A 38 11.97 0.73 -9.13
CA LYS A 38 12.87 1.51 -9.99
C LYS A 38 12.85 3.00 -9.67
N ASP A 39 11.67 3.58 -9.46
CA ASP A 39 11.48 5.01 -9.18
C ASP A 39 12.09 5.41 -7.83
N LEU A 40 11.90 4.56 -6.81
CA LEU A 40 12.37 4.79 -5.45
C LEU A 40 13.81 4.29 -5.21
N GLY A 41 14.44 3.66 -6.21
CA GLY A 41 15.78 3.08 -6.11
C GLY A 41 15.88 1.97 -5.06
N ILE A 42 14.88 1.10 -5.02
CA ILE A 42 14.83 -0.08 -4.15
C ILE A 42 15.60 -1.23 -4.81
N GLY A 43 16.39 -1.95 -4.02
CA GLY A 43 17.18 -3.09 -4.49
C GLY A 43 16.32 -4.28 -4.94
N ASP A 44 16.90 -5.11 -5.81
CA ASP A 44 16.22 -6.30 -6.36
C ASP A 44 15.75 -7.27 -5.27
N ALA A 45 16.49 -7.41 -4.16
CA ALA A 45 16.10 -8.28 -3.04
C ALA A 45 14.73 -7.91 -2.45
N VAL A 46 14.44 -6.62 -2.32
CA VAL A 46 13.14 -6.12 -1.84
C VAL A 46 12.08 -6.32 -2.91
N LYS A 47 12.41 -6.06 -4.18
CA LYS A 47 11.49 -6.26 -5.32
C LYS A 47 11.02 -7.72 -5.40
N GLU A 48 11.95 -8.66 -5.29
CA GLU A 48 11.65 -10.10 -5.30
C GLU A 48 10.77 -10.50 -4.10
N LYS A 49 11.08 -9.99 -2.90
CA LYS A 49 10.21 -10.20 -1.73
C LYS A 49 8.82 -9.59 -1.92
N ALA A 50 8.72 -8.40 -2.49
CA ALA A 50 7.44 -7.74 -2.72
C ALA A 50 6.57 -8.53 -3.71
N LEU A 51 7.18 -9.06 -4.78
CA LEU A 51 6.51 -9.95 -5.74
C LEU A 51 6.10 -11.29 -5.10
N ALA A 52 6.91 -11.82 -4.18
CA ALA A 52 6.54 -13.03 -3.43
C ALA A 52 5.30 -12.78 -2.56
N ILE A 53 5.31 -11.72 -1.73
CA ILE A 53 4.16 -11.32 -0.92
C ILE A 53 2.93 -11.10 -1.80
N LEU A 54 3.10 -10.44 -2.95
CA LEU A 54 2.02 -10.21 -3.90
C LEU A 54 1.41 -11.53 -4.40
N LYS A 55 2.22 -12.54 -4.71
CA LYS A 55 1.73 -13.86 -5.07
C LYS A 55 1.02 -14.56 -3.91
N ASP A 56 1.52 -14.40 -2.69
CA ASP A 56 0.85 -14.95 -1.49
C ASP A 56 -0.44 -14.20 -1.11
N THR A 57 -0.63 -12.97 -1.61
CA THR A 57 -1.91 -12.25 -1.57
C THR A 57 -2.87 -12.68 -2.67
N ASP A 58 -2.38 -13.34 -3.71
CA ASP A 58 -3.20 -13.77 -4.83
C ASP A 58 -4.19 -14.86 -4.36
N GLY A 59 -5.48 -14.65 -4.65
CA GLY A 59 -6.55 -15.52 -4.15
C GLY A 59 -6.99 -15.25 -2.70
N LYS A 60 -6.38 -14.29 -2.00
CA LYS A 60 -6.94 -13.70 -0.78
C LYS A 60 -7.64 -12.42 -1.20
N ASP A 61 -8.91 -12.26 -0.86
CA ASP A 61 -9.84 -11.19 -1.28
C ASP A 61 -9.36 -9.75 -0.94
N ILE A 62 -8.20 -9.35 -1.47
CA ILE A 62 -7.47 -8.10 -1.25
C ILE A 62 -7.65 -7.30 -2.53
N SER A 63 -8.08 -6.05 -2.40
CA SER A 63 -8.25 -5.17 -3.57
C SER A 63 -6.94 -5.06 -4.36
N SER A 64 -6.96 -5.54 -5.61
CA SER A 64 -5.84 -5.44 -6.56
C SER A 64 -5.66 -3.99 -7.06
N GLY A 65 -4.43 -3.66 -7.48
CA GLY A 65 -4.04 -2.40 -8.09
C GLY A 65 -2.82 -1.74 -7.41
N ARG A 66 -2.55 -0.50 -7.83
CA ARG A 66 -1.42 0.37 -7.39
C ARG A 66 -1.19 0.38 -5.86
N ASN A 67 -2.27 0.38 -5.08
CA ASN A 67 -2.18 0.41 -3.61
C ASN A 67 -1.69 -0.93 -3.01
N ARG A 68 -2.10 -2.08 -3.56
CA ARG A 68 -1.65 -3.41 -3.14
C ARG A 68 -0.16 -3.59 -3.44
N ALA A 69 0.28 -3.15 -4.61
CA ALA A 69 1.70 -3.11 -4.99
C ALA A 69 2.54 -2.28 -4.00
N ALA A 70 2.11 -1.06 -3.68
CA ALA A 70 2.78 -0.18 -2.72
C ALA A 70 2.87 -0.80 -1.31
N ALA A 71 1.78 -1.43 -0.85
CA ALA A 71 1.74 -2.14 0.44
C ALA A 71 2.72 -3.33 0.48
N CYS A 72 2.77 -4.13 -0.58
CA CYS A 72 3.70 -5.27 -0.67
C CYS A 72 5.16 -4.80 -0.61
N ILE A 73 5.50 -3.71 -1.31
CA ILE A 73 6.83 -3.10 -1.27
C ILE A 73 7.18 -2.60 0.12
N TYR A 74 6.25 -1.92 0.80
CA TYR A 74 6.47 -1.43 2.16
C TYR A 74 6.82 -2.58 3.12
N ILE A 75 6.05 -3.66 3.10
CA ILE A 75 6.27 -4.84 3.96
C ILE A 75 7.58 -5.55 3.59
N ALA A 76 7.85 -5.74 2.30
CA ALA A 76 9.08 -6.36 1.82
C ALA A 76 10.32 -5.54 2.22
N GLY A 77 10.24 -4.21 2.07
CA GLY A 77 11.31 -3.29 2.44
C GLY A 77 11.60 -3.35 3.94
N LYS A 78 10.55 -3.38 4.78
CA LYS A 78 10.71 -3.57 6.23
C LYS A 78 11.40 -4.90 6.56
N GLN A 79 11.02 -5.99 5.91
CA GLN A 79 11.66 -7.31 6.08
C GLN A 79 13.11 -7.38 5.55
N CYS A 80 13.52 -6.44 4.70
CA CYS A 80 14.86 -6.42 4.12
C CYS A 80 15.75 -5.32 4.76
N GLY A 81 15.19 -4.48 5.64
CA GLY A 81 15.87 -3.32 6.20
C GLY A 81 15.98 -2.12 5.24
N GLU A 82 15.30 -2.15 4.11
CA GLU A 82 15.31 -1.10 3.07
C GLU A 82 13.88 -0.61 2.79
N ALA A 83 13.15 -0.30 3.87
CA ALA A 83 11.80 0.24 3.78
C ALA A 83 11.83 1.72 3.36
N LYS A 84 11.06 2.05 2.32
CA LYS A 84 10.77 3.45 1.99
C LYS A 84 9.66 4.00 2.89
N THR A 85 9.60 5.31 2.99
CA THR A 85 8.57 5.99 3.78
C THR A 85 7.20 5.85 3.10
N LEU A 86 6.13 5.90 3.90
CA LEU A 86 4.77 5.88 3.36
C LEU A 86 4.54 7.06 2.41
N SER A 87 5.10 8.23 2.71
CA SER A 87 4.99 9.42 1.87
C SER A 87 5.63 9.24 0.48
N ASP A 88 6.75 8.54 0.40
CA ASP A 88 7.48 8.28 -0.85
C ASP A 88 6.69 7.32 -1.75
N LEU A 89 6.18 6.24 -1.16
CA LEU A 89 5.25 5.31 -1.84
C LEU A 89 3.93 5.99 -2.21
N ALA A 90 3.38 6.85 -1.36
CA ALA A 90 2.15 7.60 -1.61
C ALA A 90 2.30 8.53 -2.83
N LYS A 91 3.43 9.25 -2.91
CA LYS A 91 3.77 10.09 -4.06
C LYS A 91 3.93 9.28 -5.34
N CYS A 92 4.66 8.15 -5.27
CA CYS A 92 4.91 7.30 -6.44
C CYS A 92 3.64 6.61 -6.95
N ALA A 93 2.81 6.10 -6.04
CA ALA A 93 1.54 5.43 -6.35
C ALA A 93 0.36 6.39 -6.55
N ARG A 94 0.58 7.71 -6.44
CA ARG A 94 -0.46 8.76 -6.50
C ARG A 94 -1.65 8.47 -5.57
N THR A 95 -1.34 8.12 -4.34
CA THR A 95 -2.30 7.71 -3.32
C THR A 95 -1.98 8.42 -2.00
N THR A 96 -2.75 8.15 -0.94
CA THR A 96 -2.50 8.71 0.39
C THR A 96 -1.78 7.71 1.28
N GLU A 97 -0.98 8.22 2.21
CA GLU A 97 -0.22 7.41 3.18
C GLU A 97 -1.14 6.51 4.01
N GLY A 98 -2.31 7.04 4.40
CA GLY A 98 -3.34 6.30 5.12
C GLY A 98 -3.87 5.10 4.35
N LEU A 99 -4.05 5.21 3.03
CA LEU A 99 -4.54 4.12 2.19
C LEU A 99 -3.50 3.01 2.03
N ILE A 100 -2.24 3.36 1.81
CA ILE A 100 -1.15 2.37 1.75
C ILE A 100 -1.03 1.64 3.09
N ARG A 101 -1.14 2.37 4.20
CA ARG A 101 -1.08 1.80 5.55
C ARG A 101 -2.23 0.82 5.81
N ASP A 102 -3.45 1.20 5.44
CA ASP A 102 -4.63 0.34 5.54
C ASP A 102 -4.40 -0.97 4.77
N LYS A 103 -3.96 -0.85 3.51
CA LYS A 103 -3.67 -2.02 2.67
C LYS A 103 -2.51 -2.85 3.21
N ALA A 104 -1.46 -2.23 3.72
CA ALA A 104 -0.33 -2.94 4.33
C ALA A 104 -0.76 -3.71 5.60
N LYS A 105 -1.65 -3.15 6.43
CA LYS A 105 -2.24 -3.88 7.57
C LYS A 105 -3.08 -5.07 7.10
N GLU A 106 -3.91 -4.88 6.07
CA GLU A 106 -4.75 -5.94 5.52
C GLU A 106 -3.90 -7.11 4.97
N VAL A 107 -2.84 -6.78 4.22
CA VAL A 107 -1.86 -7.74 3.71
C VAL A 107 -1.15 -8.45 4.86
N LYS A 108 -0.65 -7.70 5.84
CA LYS A 108 0.01 -8.25 7.04
C LYS A 108 -0.89 -9.25 7.77
N ASP A 109 -2.14 -8.90 8.01
CA ASP A 109 -3.11 -9.72 8.75
C ASP A 109 -3.45 -11.02 7.99
N LYS A 110 -3.76 -10.89 6.69
CA LYS A 110 -4.10 -12.03 5.82
C LYS A 110 -2.94 -12.99 5.58
N LEU A 111 -1.71 -12.49 5.63
CA LEU A 111 -0.50 -13.31 5.46
C LEU A 111 0.15 -13.71 6.78
N LYS A 112 -0.32 -13.16 7.91
CA LYS A 112 0.29 -13.33 9.24
C LYS A 112 1.80 -13.03 9.23
N ILE A 113 2.20 -11.98 8.53
CA ILE A 113 3.61 -11.55 8.46
C ILE A 113 3.94 -10.78 9.74
N ASP A 114 5.02 -11.14 10.40
CA ASP A 114 5.53 -10.39 11.55
C ASP A 114 6.35 -9.19 11.07
N VAL A 115 5.65 -8.08 10.79
CA VAL A 115 6.27 -6.81 10.41
C VAL A 115 5.75 -5.67 11.29
N GLU A 116 6.65 -4.83 11.78
CA GLU A 116 6.29 -3.62 12.52
C GLU A 116 5.97 -2.49 11.54
N ILE A 117 4.68 -2.16 11.46
CA ILE A 117 4.18 -1.02 10.68
C ILE A 117 4.18 0.19 11.62
N GLU A 118 5.32 0.87 11.69
CA GLU A 118 5.49 2.08 12.49
C GLU A 118 4.55 3.19 12.00
N GLU A 119 3.90 3.87 12.94
CA GLU A 119 3.14 5.08 12.65
C GLU A 119 4.13 6.21 12.38
N PRO A 120 4.07 6.90 11.22
CA PRO A 120 4.85 8.11 11.10
C PRO A 120 4.33 9.10 12.14
N SER A 121 5.25 9.52 13.02
CA SER A 121 5.04 10.65 13.89
C SER A 121 4.82 11.88 13.00
N THR A 122 3.60 12.41 13.05
CA THR A 122 3.22 13.80 12.77
C THR A 122 4.09 14.55 11.76
N GLU A 123 3.59 14.70 10.53
CA GLU A 123 3.50 16.02 9.90
C GLU A 123 2.42 15.95 8.81
N GLU A 124 1.31 16.66 9.04
CA GLU A 124 0.41 17.08 7.97
C GLU A 124 1.21 17.88 6.94
N GLU A 125 0.97 17.72 5.64
CA GLU A 125 0.74 18.92 4.84
C GLU A 125 -0.16 18.67 3.63
N LYS A 126 -1.29 19.39 3.67
CA LYS A 126 -2.00 20.03 2.56
C LYS A 126 -1.33 19.97 1.17
N LYS A 127 -2.14 19.61 0.17
CA LYS A 127 -2.16 20.26 -1.14
C LYS A 127 -3.57 20.11 -1.69
N GLU A 128 -4.44 21.06 -1.35
CA GLU A 128 -4.86 22.24 -2.15
C GLU A 128 -6.09 21.91 -2.98
#